data_AF-A0A849GY89-F1
#
_entry.id   AF-A0A849GY89-F1
#
_cell.length_a   1.000
_cell.length_b   1.000
_cell.length_c   1.000
_cell.angle_alpha   90.00
_cell.angle_beta   90.00
_cell.angle_gamma   90.00
#
_symmetry.space_group_name_H-M   'P 1'
#
loop_
_entity.id
_entity.type
_entity.pdbx_description
1 polymer ?
#
loop_
_entity_poly.entity_id
_entity_poly.type
_entity_poly.pdbx_seq_one_letter_code
_entity_poly.pdbx_strand_id
1 'polypeptide(L)'
;MTHSHETRRDWGLPDPQAQPEFYEDVPTKRLLAWVVDTILIGLIVAVLTLLSIFTALFVLPLVWGVASFLYRWLSISTHSATPGMRLMSVELRRGDGTRFDGATAFLHTAGYVVS
;
A
#
# COMPACT_ATOMS: atom_id res chain seq x y z
N MET A 1 -49.49 2.08 8.99
CA MET A 1 -48.08 1.88 9.36
C MET A 1 -47.41 1.19 8.19
N THR A 2 -46.94 1.97 7.23
CA THR A 2 -46.31 1.48 6.02
C THR A 2 -44.81 1.42 6.32
N HIS A 3 -44.26 0.21 6.43
CA HIS A 3 -42.82 0.02 6.59
C HIS A 3 -42.12 0.49 5.32
N SER A 4 -41.65 1.73 5.33
CA SER A 4 -40.68 2.23 4.38
C SER A 4 -39.37 1.47 4.61
N HIS A 5 -39.21 0.34 3.91
CA HIS A 5 -37.91 -0.20 3.61
C HIS A 5 -37.18 0.85 2.76
N GLU A 6 -36.53 1.80 3.43
CA GLU A 6 -35.44 2.55 2.84
C GLU A 6 -34.38 1.50 2.46
N THR A 7 -34.49 1.00 1.23
CA THR A 7 -33.33 0.47 0.51
C THR A 7 -32.32 1.60 0.50
N ARG A 8 -31.47 1.61 1.53
CA ARG A 8 -30.25 2.38 1.56
C ARG A 8 -29.51 1.95 0.30
N ARG A 9 -29.62 2.76 -0.75
CA ARG A 9 -28.80 2.65 -1.96
C ARG A 9 -27.42 3.07 -1.51
N ASP A 10 -26.77 2.13 -0.84
CA ASP A 10 -25.35 2.15 -0.63
C ASP A 10 -24.77 2.01 -2.03
N TRP A 11 -24.44 3.14 -2.66
CA TRP A 11 -23.43 3.18 -3.72
C TRP A 11 -22.04 2.84 -3.14
N GLY A 12 -22.01 1.92 -2.17
CA GLY A 12 -20.87 1.39 -1.45
C GLY A 12 -20.45 0.10 -2.14
N LEU A 13 -19.15 -0.13 -2.11
CA LEU A 13 -18.49 -1.29 -2.69
C LEU A 13 -19.27 -2.59 -2.36
N PRO A 14 -19.38 -3.56 -3.31
CA PRO A 14 -20.03 -4.85 -3.05
C PRO A 14 -19.53 -5.44 -1.73
N ASP A 15 -20.44 -5.88 -0.87
CA ASP A 15 -20.08 -6.42 0.44
C ASP A 15 -19.12 -7.61 0.27
N PRO A 16 -17.88 -7.55 0.79
CA PRO A 16 -16.89 -8.62 0.64
C PRO A 16 -17.33 -9.97 1.20
N GLN A 17 -18.27 -9.99 2.16
CA GLN A 17 -18.79 -11.22 2.76
C GLN A 17 -19.95 -11.80 1.94
N ALA A 18 -20.78 -10.95 1.35
CA ALA A 18 -21.96 -11.38 0.61
C ALA A 18 -21.67 -11.72 -0.86
N GLN A 19 -20.64 -11.10 -1.47
CA GLN A 19 -20.34 -11.24 -2.90
C GLN A 19 -18.80 -11.28 -3.15
N PRO A 20 -18.11 -12.34 -2.71
CA PRO A 20 -16.65 -12.45 -2.83
C PRO A 20 -16.15 -12.56 -4.28
N GLU A 21 -17.02 -13.02 -5.19
CA GLU A 21 -16.74 -13.18 -6.63
C GLU A 21 -16.27 -11.88 -7.31
N PHE A 22 -16.71 -10.71 -6.85
CA PHE A 22 -16.22 -9.42 -7.36
C PHE A 22 -14.78 -9.08 -6.94
N TYR A 23 -14.19 -9.83 -6.01
CA TYR A 23 -12.85 -9.60 -5.46
C TYR A 23 -11.84 -10.72 -5.75
N GLU A 24 -12.21 -11.77 -6.50
CA GLU A 24 -11.35 -12.92 -6.79
C GLU A 24 -10.05 -12.55 -7.52
N ASP A 25 -10.06 -11.48 -8.33
CA ASP A 25 -8.87 -11.00 -9.05
C ASP A 25 -7.91 -10.17 -8.19
N VAL A 26 -8.34 -9.76 -6.99
CA VAL A 26 -7.57 -8.86 -6.13
C VAL A 26 -6.24 -9.47 -5.66
N PRO A 27 -6.17 -10.75 -5.22
CA PRO A 27 -4.90 -11.39 -4.86
C PRO A 27 -3.87 -11.35 -5.99
N THR A 28 -4.30 -11.65 -7.23
CA THR A 28 -3.42 -11.64 -8.42
C THR A 28 -2.92 -10.24 -8.74
N LYS A 29 -3.81 -9.23 -8.73
CA LYS A 29 -3.42 -7.83 -8.93
C LYS A 29 -2.47 -7.34 -7.84
N ARG A 30 -2.66 -7.77 -6.59
CA ARG A 30 -1.74 -7.44 -5.47
C ARG A 30 -0.38 -8.10 -5.62
N LEU A 31 -0.31 -9.33 -6.12
CA LEU A 31 0.97 -10.00 -6.40
C LEU A 31 1.75 -9.25 -7.49
N LEU A 32 1.09 -8.90 -8.59
CA LEU A 32 1.71 -8.12 -9.67
C LEU A 32 2.14 -6.72 -9.20
N ALA A 33 1.32 -6.05 -8.42
CA ALA A 33 1.67 -4.78 -7.79
C ALA A 33 2.91 -4.92 -6.89
N TRP A 34 3.00 -6.00 -6.10
CA TRP A 34 4.15 -6.27 -5.24
C TRP A 34 5.44 -6.50 -6.05
N VAL A 35 5.38 -7.19 -7.19
CA VAL A 35 6.52 -7.37 -8.09
C VAL A 35 7.02 -6.02 -8.61
N VAL A 36 6.10 -5.18 -9.09
CA VAL A 36 6.44 -3.84 -9.59
C VAL A 36 7.06 -2.97 -8.50
N ASP A 37 6.45 -2.94 -7.31
CA ASP A 37 6.99 -2.16 -6.19
C ASP A 37 8.37 -2.66 -5.75
N THR A 38 8.60 -3.98 -5.77
CA THR A 38 9.91 -4.58 -5.46
C THR A 38 10.98 -4.14 -6.46
N ILE A 39 10.64 -4.09 -7.75
CA ILE A 39 11.55 -3.59 -8.80
C ILE A 39 11.86 -2.11 -8.57
N LEU A 40 10.84 -1.28 -8.31
CA LEU A 40 11.01 0.16 -8.10
C LEU A 40 11.88 0.47 -6.87
N ILE A 41 11.65 -0.25 -5.77
CA ILE A 41 12.49 -0.16 -4.56
C ILE A 41 13.92 -0.60 -4.88
N GLY A 42 14.09 -1.71 -5.61
CA GLY A 42 15.41 -2.20 -6.02
C GLY A 42 16.19 -1.18 -6.84
N LEU A 43 15.51 -0.48 -7.76
CA LEU A 43 16.11 0.62 -8.54
C LEU A 43 16.54 1.78 -7.64
N ILE A 44 15.71 2.18 -6.67
CA ILE A 44 16.06 3.24 -5.70
C ILE A 44 17.31 2.83 -4.90
N VAL A 45 17.33 1.61 -4.36
CA VAL A 45 18.47 1.10 -3.58
C VAL A 45 19.72 1.02 -4.44
N ALA A 46 19.61 0.58 -5.70
CA ALA A 46 20.73 0.53 -6.64
C ALA A 46 21.31 1.93 -6.89
N VAL A 47 20.47 2.93 -7.12
CA VAL A 47 20.89 4.34 -7.29
C VAL A 47 21.55 4.87 -6.02
N LEU A 48 20.96 4.67 -4.84
CA LEU A 48 21.55 5.07 -3.56
C LEU A 48 22.90 4.39 -3.32
N THR A 49 23.03 3.13 -3.71
CA THR A 49 24.28 2.37 -3.61
C THR A 49 25.35 2.93 -4.54
N LEU A 50 24.99 3.25 -5.79
CA LEU A 50 25.91 3.85 -6.74
C LEU A 50 26.38 5.23 -6.27
N LEU A 51 25.47 6.08 -5.80
CA LEU A 51 25.77 7.42 -5.30
C LEU A 51 26.63 7.41 -4.02
N SER A 52 26.52 6.38 -3.19
CA SER A 52 27.35 6.21 -2.00
C SER A 52 28.71 5.56 -2.29
N ILE A 53 29.13 5.51 -3.55
CA ILE A 53 30.38 4.86 -4.00
C ILE A 53 30.43 3.42 -3.46
N PHE A 54 29.30 2.71 -3.56
CA PHE A 54 29.10 1.34 -3.08
C PHE A 54 29.22 1.12 -1.57
N THR A 55 29.43 2.17 -0.76
CA THR A 55 29.51 2.05 0.70
C THR A 55 28.20 1.54 1.30
N ALA A 56 27.05 1.83 0.67
CA ALA A 56 25.76 1.29 1.10
C ALA A 56 25.66 -0.25 1.02
N LEU A 57 26.52 -0.95 0.27
CA LEU A 57 26.53 -2.41 0.21
C LEU A 57 26.73 -3.04 1.60
N PHE A 58 27.53 -2.41 2.45
CA PHE A 58 27.81 -2.90 3.81
C PHE A 58 26.60 -2.78 4.75
N VAL A 59 25.65 -1.92 4.41
CA VAL A 59 24.42 -1.67 5.19
C VAL A 59 23.17 -1.89 4.32
N LEU A 60 23.28 -2.72 3.29
CA LEU A 60 22.25 -2.89 2.26
C LEU A 60 20.88 -3.32 2.82
N PRO A 61 20.77 -4.22 3.83
CA PRO A 61 19.49 -4.53 4.44
C PRO A 61 18.82 -3.31 5.09
N LEU A 62 19.60 -2.42 5.73
CA LEU A 62 19.09 -1.20 6.35
C LEU A 62 18.62 -0.21 5.27
N VAL A 63 19.43 0.00 4.24
CA VAL A 63 19.09 0.90 3.12
C VAL A 63 17.83 0.41 2.40
N TRP A 64 17.73 -0.90 2.16
CA TRP A 64 16.54 -1.52 1.57
C TRP A 64 15.31 -1.33 2.46
N GLY A 65 15.43 -1.59 3.77
CA GLY A 65 14.33 -1.43 4.72
C GLY A 65 13.81 0.00 4.78
N VAL A 66 14.71 0.98 4.94
CA VAL A 66 14.37 2.40 4.98
C VAL A 66 13.77 2.87 3.66
N ALA A 67 14.37 2.54 2.52
CA ALA A 67 13.86 2.91 1.20
C ALA A 67 12.47 2.30 0.94
N SER A 68 12.29 1.01 1.27
CA SER A 68 11.00 0.32 1.15
C SER A 68 9.93 0.98 1.99
N PHE A 69 10.26 1.34 3.23
CA PHE A 69 9.35 1.99 4.16
C PHE A 69 8.94 3.37 3.65
N LEU A 70 9.91 4.23 3.32
CA LEU A 70 9.63 5.58 2.83
C LEU A 70 8.84 5.57 1.52
N TYR A 71 9.21 4.70 0.57
CA TYR A 71 8.50 4.57 -0.70
C TYR A 71 7.03 4.17 -0.48
N ARG A 72 6.76 3.14 0.33
CA ARG A 72 5.39 2.67 0.60
C ARG A 72 4.60 3.68 1.41
N TRP A 73 5.21 4.29 2.42
CA TRP A 73 4.57 5.28 3.28
C TRP A 73 4.14 6.52 2.49
N LEU A 74 5.06 7.13 1.74
CA LEU A 74 4.77 8.31 0.90
C LEU A 74 3.74 7.99 -0.18
N SER A 75 3.81 6.81 -0.77
CA SER A 75 2.88 6.43 -1.83
C SER A 75 1.45 6.24 -1.32
N ILE A 76 1.29 5.51 -0.20
CA ILE A 76 -0.02 5.24 0.39
C ILE A 76 -0.60 6.51 1.02
N SER A 77 0.23 7.35 1.65
CA SER A 77 -0.25 8.62 2.24
C SER A 77 -0.75 9.60 1.19
N THR A 78 -0.13 9.63 0.00
CA THR A 78 -0.48 10.59 -1.05
C THR A 78 -1.64 10.09 -1.92
N HIS A 79 -1.65 8.80 -2.26
CA HIS A 79 -2.56 8.25 -3.28
C HIS A 79 -3.41 7.07 -2.81
N SER A 80 -3.32 6.65 -1.54
CA SER A 80 -3.98 5.45 -1.00
C SER A 80 -3.67 4.17 -1.78
N ALA A 81 -2.58 4.18 -2.55
CA ALA A 81 -2.11 3.07 -3.37
C ALA A 81 -0.62 3.26 -3.64
N THR A 82 0.15 2.18 -3.66
CA THR A 82 1.52 2.22 -4.18
C THR A 82 1.50 2.40 -5.71
N PRO A 83 2.57 2.92 -6.34
CA PRO A 83 2.67 2.99 -7.79
C PRO A 83 2.40 1.64 -8.48
N GLY A 84 2.87 0.52 -7.93
CA GLY A 84 2.53 -0.82 -8.40
C GLY A 84 1.04 -1.13 -8.31
N MET A 85 0.39 -0.76 -7.20
CA MET A 85 -1.06 -0.93 -7.04
C MET A 85 -1.85 -0.03 -8.01
N ARG A 86 -1.39 1.20 -8.26
CA ARG A 86 -1.99 2.12 -9.25
C ARG A 86 -1.94 1.56 -10.66
N LEU A 87 -0.82 0.95 -11.04
CA LEU A 87 -0.67 0.30 -12.35
C LEU A 87 -1.61 -0.89 -12.54
N MET A 88 -2.00 -1.55 -11.44
CA MET A 88 -2.93 -2.68 -11.44
C MET A 88 -4.39 -2.26 -11.17
N SER A 89 -4.68 -0.95 -11.17
CA SER A 89 -5.99 -0.38 -10.81
C SER A 89 -6.50 -0.84 -9.44
N VAL A 90 -5.59 -1.07 -8.50
CA VAL A 90 -5.89 -1.40 -7.10
C VAL A 90 -5.74 -0.14 -6.25
N GLU A 91 -6.81 0.26 -5.58
CA GLU A 91 -6.81 1.35 -4.60
C GLU A 91 -7.20 0.78 -3.23
N LEU A 92 -6.46 1.13 -2.17
CA LEU A 92 -6.81 0.74 -0.81
C LEU A 92 -7.86 1.72 -0.26
N ARG A 93 -9.03 1.21 0.10
CA ARG A 93 -10.07 1.96 0.81
C ARG A 93 -10.33 1.33 2.18
N ARG A 94 -10.60 2.17 3.18
CA ARG A 94 -11.04 1.75 4.53
C ARG A 94 -12.47 1.18 4.41
N GLY A 95 -12.91 0.40 5.41
CA GLY A 95 -14.24 -0.25 5.42
C GLY A 95 -15.44 0.71 5.40
N ASP A 96 -15.22 2.00 5.59
CA ASP A 96 -16.19 3.09 5.44
C ASP A 96 -16.06 3.84 4.09
N GLY A 97 -15.19 3.36 3.19
CA GLY A 97 -14.87 3.98 1.91
C GLY A 97 -13.83 5.11 1.96
N THR A 98 -13.28 5.44 3.13
CA THR A 98 -12.34 6.56 3.29
C THR A 98 -10.88 6.14 3.01
N ARG A 99 -10.02 7.13 2.71
CA ARG A 99 -8.60 6.90 2.40
C ARG A 99 -7.82 6.43 3.62
N PHE A 100 -6.84 5.54 3.42
CA PHE A 100 -5.99 5.03 4.50
C PHE A 100 -5.04 6.14 4.99
N ASP A 101 -5.18 6.52 6.26
CA ASP A 101 -4.35 7.53 6.91
C ASP A 101 -2.96 6.95 7.21
N GLY A 102 -1.95 7.47 6.50
CA GLY A 102 -0.55 7.08 6.63
C GLY A 102 0.09 7.48 7.96
N ALA A 103 -0.60 8.25 8.82
CA ALA A 103 -0.06 8.73 10.08
C ALA A 103 0.11 7.64 11.14
N THR A 104 -0.80 6.65 11.21
CA THR A 104 -0.77 5.61 12.27
C THR A 104 0.38 4.61 12.09
N ALA A 105 0.77 4.31 10.84
CA ALA A 105 1.86 3.37 10.53
C ALA A 105 3.26 3.97 10.75
N PHE A 106 3.41 5.28 10.61
CA PHE A 106 4.67 5.99 10.83
C PHE A 106 5.05 6.02 12.32
N LEU A 107 4.07 6.29 13.19
CA LEU A 107 4.27 6.33 14.64
C LEU A 107 4.64 4.95 15.23
N HIS A 108 4.10 3.85 14.70
CA HIS A 108 4.48 2.50 15.15
C HIS A 108 5.86 2.06 14.65
N THR A 109 6.27 2.46 13.45
CA THR A 109 7.57 2.05 12.88
C THR A 109 8.74 2.83 13.46
N ALA A 110 8.54 4.12 13.78
CA ALA A 110 9.55 4.93 14.48
C ALA A 110 9.75 4.48 15.94
N GLY A 111 8.68 4.01 16.62
CA GLY A 111 8.76 3.50 17.99
C GLY A 111 9.59 2.22 18.14
N TYR A 112 9.59 1.34 17.14
CA TYR A 112 10.35 0.07 17.19
C TYR A 112 11.84 0.22 16.84
N VAL A 113 12.25 1.33 16.20
CA VAL A 113 13.67 1.60 15.90
C VAL A 113 14.42 2.16 17.12
N VAL A 114 13.69 2.61 18.15
CA VAL A 114 14.25 3.24 19.37
C VAL A 114 14.30 2.27 20.57
N SER A 115 13.59 1.14 20.52
CA SER A 115 13.53 0.15 21.61
C SER A 115 14.26 -1.14 21.28
#